data_AF-A0AA36E5S6-F1
#
_entry.id   AF-A0AA36E5S6-F1
#
_cell.length_a   1.000
_cell.length_b   1.000
_cell.length_c   1.000
_cell.angle_alpha   90.00
_cell.angle_beta   90.00
_cell.angle_gamma   90.00
#
_symmetry.space_group_name_H-M   'P 1'
#
loop_
_entity.id
_entity.type
_entity.pdbx_description
1 polymer ?
#
loop_
_entity_poly.entity_id
_entity_poly.type
_entity_poly.pdbx_seq_one_letter_code
_entity_poly.pdbx_strand_id
1 'polypeptide(L)'
;MKPVEMENIIHMLIGQAEEELTALTNIQSDFYFNQEMKNELLENICRRPKYTNYLQMKDAINKSTYVASKRIMAIYSLKKETETTIQELKKLLKTLPEDDQSYID
;
A
#
# COMPACT_ATOMS: atom_id res chain seq x y z
N MET A 1 7.56 8.60 -31.23
CA MET A 1 8.48 8.30 -30.11
C MET A 1 9.34 7.14 -30.56
N LYS A 2 10.66 7.22 -30.36
CA LYS A 2 11.54 6.09 -30.72
C LYS A 2 11.31 4.91 -29.76
N PRO A 3 11.51 3.65 -30.18
CA PRO A 3 11.33 2.48 -29.31
C PRO A 3 12.07 2.59 -27.98
N VAL A 4 13.33 3.03 -28.01
CA VAL A 4 14.18 3.28 -26.83
C VAL A 4 13.62 4.35 -25.89
N GLU A 5 13.00 5.41 -26.42
CA GLU A 5 12.35 6.44 -25.59
C GLU A 5 11.12 5.89 -24.86
N MET A 6 10.38 4.97 -25.51
CA MET A 6 9.22 4.31 -24.94
C MET A 6 9.59 3.32 -23.86
N GLU A 7 10.63 2.54 -24.07
CA GLU A 7 11.20 1.62 -23.09
C GLU A 7 11.63 2.35 -21.81
N ASN A 8 12.36 3.47 -21.94
CA ASN A 8 12.80 4.28 -20.81
C ASN A 8 11.63 4.85 -20.00
N ILE A 9 10.56 5.30 -20.66
CA ILE A 9 9.36 5.78 -19.98
C ILE A 9 8.66 4.64 -19.23
N ILE A 10 8.52 3.46 -19.84
CA ILE A 10 7.89 2.31 -19.18
C ILE A 10 8.70 1.87 -17.94
N HIS A 11 10.04 1.84 -18.02
CA HIS A 11 10.89 1.54 -16.87
C HIS A 11 10.72 2.55 -15.73
N MET A 12 10.65 3.85 -16.06
CA MET A 12 10.39 4.89 -15.07
C MET A 12 9.03 4.71 -14.38
N LEU A 13 7.98 4.43 -15.16
CA LEU A 13 6.64 4.19 -14.63
C LEU A 13 6.57 2.94 -13.74
N ILE A 14 7.29 1.88 -14.10
CA ILE A 14 7.42 0.68 -13.26
C ILE A 14 8.09 1.04 -11.93
N GLY A 15 9.20 1.80 -11.95
CA GLY A 15 9.89 2.23 -10.74
C GLY A 15 9.00 3.03 -9.81
N GLN A 16 8.25 4.01 -10.34
CA GLN A 16 7.29 4.80 -9.57
C GLN A 16 6.19 3.93 -8.94
N ALA A 17 5.63 2.99 -9.71
CA ALA A 17 4.60 2.09 -9.21
C ALA A 17 5.16 1.13 -8.13
N GLU A 18 6.41 0.69 -8.24
CA GLU A 18 7.08 -0.13 -7.22
C GLU A 18 7.32 0.65 -5.93
N GLU A 19 7.73 1.93 -6.01
CA GLU A 19 7.83 2.82 -4.84
C GLU A 19 6.48 3.02 -4.14
N GLU A 20 5.42 3.26 -4.91
CA GLU A 20 4.05 3.41 -4.37
C GLU A 20 3.56 2.11 -3.70
N LEU A 21 3.85 0.95 -4.30
CA LEU A 21 3.54 -0.35 -3.72
C LEU A 21 4.25 -0.56 -2.37
N THR A 22 5.53 -0.14 -2.26
CA THR A 22 6.26 -0.16 -0.99
C THR A 22 5.61 0.76 0.05
N ALA A 23 5.23 1.99 -0.33
CA ALA A 23 4.57 2.92 0.58
C ALA A 23 3.24 2.36 1.11
N LEU A 24 2.41 1.79 0.23
CA LEU A 24 1.14 1.16 0.61
C LEU A 24 1.35 -0.04 1.54
N THR A 25 2.39 -0.84 1.29
CA THR A 25 2.74 -1.98 2.15
C THR A 25 3.20 -1.55 3.54
N ASN A 26 3.94 -0.43 3.65
CA ASN A 26 4.36 0.12 4.93
C ASN A 26 3.15 0.61 5.75
N ILE A 27 2.24 1.38 5.13
CA ILE A 27 1.03 1.85 5.80
C ILE A 27 0.16 0.68 6.26
N GLN A 28 0.08 -0.38 5.45
CA GLN A 28 -0.64 -1.61 5.81
C GLN A 28 -0.01 -2.28 7.04
N SER A 29 1.31 -2.36 7.09
CA SER A 29 2.04 -2.93 8.24
C SER A 29 1.83 -2.10 9.50
N ASP A 30 1.93 -0.77 9.41
CA ASP A 30 1.68 0.16 10.52
C ASP A 30 0.25 0.00 11.07
N PHE A 31 -0.74 -0.22 10.21
CA PHE A 31 -2.10 -0.48 10.64
C PHE A 31 -2.19 -1.74 11.52
N TYR A 32 -1.56 -2.84 11.11
CA TYR A 32 -1.56 -4.08 11.88
C TYR A 32 -0.83 -3.94 13.21
N PHE A 33 0.32 -3.27 13.22
CA PHE A 33 1.03 -2.95 14.46
C PHE A 33 0.16 -2.14 15.43
N ASN A 34 -0.53 -1.11 14.93
CA ASN A 34 -1.46 -0.33 15.73
C ASN A 34 -2.66 -1.15 16.25
N GLN A 35 -3.10 -2.15 15.49
CA GLN A 35 -4.16 -3.06 15.91
C GLN A 35 -3.70 -3.98 17.05
N GLU A 36 -2.45 -4.42 17.06
CA GLU A 36 -1.86 -5.17 18.17
C GLU A 36 -1.74 -4.30 19.43
N MET A 37 -1.16 -3.09 19.30
CA MET A 37 -1.06 -2.13 20.40
C MET A 37 -2.42 -1.81 21.02
N LYS A 38 -3.46 -1.67 20.19
CA LYS A 38 -4.83 -1.48 20.67
C LYS A 38 -5.28 -2.63 21.56
N ASN A 39 -5.05 -3.87 21.15
CA ASN A 39 -5.49 -5.05 21.90
C ASN A 39 -4.81 -5.10 23.26
N GLU A 40 -3.50 -4.80 23.31
CA GLU A 40 -2.74 -4.69 24.55
C GLU A 40 -3.30 -3.59 25.47
N LEU A 41 -3.61 -2.41 24.92
CA LEU A 41 -4.18 -1.31 25.69
C LEU A 41 -5.56 -1.67 26.27
N LEU A 42 -6.41 -2.33 25.50
CA LEU A 42 -7.72 -2.81 25.97
C LEU A 42 -7.56 -3.85 27.09
N GLU A 43 -6.62 -4.77 26.97
CA GLU A 43 -6.33 -5.76 28.01
C GLU A 43 -5.87 -5.09 29.32
N ASN A 44 -4.98 -4.11 29.22
CA ASN A 44 -4.50 -3.34 30.37
C ASN A 44 -5.62 -2.53 31.05
N ILE A 45 -6.49 -1.91 30.26
CA ILE A 45 -7.64 -1.15 30.76
C ILE A 45 -8.67 -2.06 31.45
N CYS A 46 -8.89 -3.27 30.91
CA CYS A 46 -9.75 -4.28 31.54
C CYS A 46 -9.24 -4.74 32.92
N ARG A 47 -7.91 -4.74 33.16
CA ARG A 47 -7.30 -5.18 34.42
C ARG A 47 -7.38 -4.15 35.56
N ARG A 48 -7.61 -2.86 35.28
CA ARG A 48 -7.71 -1.77 36.29
C ARG A 48 -8.82 -0.75 35.98
N PRO A 49 -10.09 -1.17 35.91
CA PRO A 49 -11.16 -0.28 35.48
C PRO A 49 -11.53 0.75 36.56
N LYS A 50 -11.45 2.04 36.22
CA LYS A 50 -12.32 3.06 36.84
C LYS A 50 -13.54 3.20 35.94
N TYR A 51 -14.74 2.91 36.47
CA TYR A 51 -15.96 2.62 35.70
C TYR A 51 -16.30 3.66 34.62
N THR A 52 -16.13 4.95 34.92
CA THR A 52 -16.41 6.07 34.00
C THR A 52 -15.37 6.22 32.88
N ASN A 53 -14.08 6.09 33.20
CA ASN A 53 -13.01 6.21 32.19
C ASN A 53 -12.96 4.98 31.27
N TYR A 54 -13.31 3.80 31.80
CA TYR A 54 -13.33 2.55 31.06
C TYR A 54 -14.29 2.60 29.86
N LEU A 55 -15.54 2.99 30.09
CA LEU A 55 -16.56 3.05 29.03
C LEU A 55 -16.21 4.09 27.96
N GLN A 56 -15.77 5.29 28.37
CA GLN A 56 -15.38 6.35 27.45
C GLN A 56 -14.16 5.98 26.60
N MET A 57 -13.12 5.37 27.19
CA MET A 57 -11.94 4.92 26.45
C MET A 57 -12.31 3.77 25.51
N LYS A 58 -13.11 2.81 25.94
CA LYS A 58 -13.56 1.68 25.11
C LYS A 58 -14.31 2.16 23.86
N ASP A 59 -15.24 3.10 24.02
CA ASP A 59 -16.00 3.66 22.90
C ASP A 59 -15.11 4.47 21.95
N ALA A 60 -14.19 5.30 22.48
CA ALA A 60 -13.23 6.05 21.66
C ALA A 60 -12.33 5.13 20.83
N ILE A 61 -11.80 4.07 21.44
CA ILE A 61 -10.97 3.06 20.78
C ILE A 61 -11.76 2.33 19.68
N ASN A 62 -12.99 1.93 19.97
CA ASN A 62 -13.83 1.22 19.00
C ASN A 62 -14.21 2.10 17.81
N LYS A 63 -14.58 3.36 18.04
CA LYS A 63 -14.92 4.31 16.97
C LYS A 63 -13.71 4.62 16.07
N SER A 64 -12.52 4.79 16.66
CA SER A 64 -11.26 4.95 15.93
C SER A 64 -10.97 3.74 15.02
N THR A 65 -11.20 2.53 15.55
CA THR A 65 -11.01 1.28 14.81
C THR A 65 -11.90 1.19 13.57
N TYR A 66 -13.18 1.55 13.67
CA TYR A 66 -14.10 1.48 12.52
C TYR A 66 -13.66 2.38 11.36
N VAL A 67 -13.18 3.60 11.67
CA VAL A 67 -12.67 4.53 10.64
C VAL A 67 -11.37 4.01 10.04
N ALA A 68 -10.47 3.48 10.88
CA ALA A 68 -9.21 2.90 10.41
C ALA A 68 -9.43 1.65 9.53
N SER A 69 -10.40 0.79 9.88
CA SER A 69 -10.78 -0.39 9.07
C SER A 69 -11.36 -0.04 7.69
N LYS A 70 -12.04 1.09 7.53
CA LYS A 70 -12.46 1.55 6.19
C LYS A 70 -11.27 2.00 5.35
N ARG A 71 -10.32 2.71 5.98
CA ARG A 71 -9.12 3.20 5.31
C ARG A 71 -8.20 2.06 4.87
N ILE A 72 -8.06 1.00 5.69
CA ILE A 72 -7.24 -0.16 5.31
C ILE A 72 -7.84 -0.92 4.11
N MET A 73 -9.17 -1.01 4.00
CA MET A 73 -9.81 -1.60 2.81
C MET A 73 -9.48 -0.81 1.53
N ALA A 74 -9.48 0.53 1.61
CA ALA A 74 -9.07 1.36 0.48
C ALA A 74 -7.58 1.15 0.12
N ILE A 75 -6.69 1.03 1.12
CA ILE A 75 -5.27 0.72 0.91
C ILE A 75 -5.09 -0.64 0.24
N TYR A 76 -5.87 -1.65 0.64
CA TYR A 76 -5.86 -2.96 0.00
C TYR A 76 -6.25 -2.91 -1.49
N SER A 77 -7.30 -2.15 -1.82
CA SER A 77 -7.72 -1.96 -3.21
C SER A 77 -6.63 -1.26 -4.02
N LEU A 78 -6.08 -0.16 -3.50
CA LEU A 78 -4.99 0.58 -4.15
C LEU A 78 -3.77 -0.30 -4.37
N LYS A 79 -3.37 -1.09 -3.37
CA LYS A 79 -2.24 -2.01 -3.49
C LYS A 79 -2.42 -3.00 -4.65
N LYS A 80 -3.61 -3.59 -4.75
CA LYS A 80 -3.96 -4.54 -5.82
C LYS A 80 -3.97 -3.87 -7.20
N GLU A 81 -4.48 -2.64 -7.28
CA GLU A 81 -4.45 -1.84 -8.50
C GLU A 81 -3.00 -1.55 -8.92
N THR A 82 -2.14 -1.09 -8.01
CA THR A 82 -0.72 -0.83 -8.27
C THR A 82 0.02 -2.09 -8.73
N GLU A 83 -0.20 -3.24 -8.10
CA GLU A 83 0.35 -4.53 -8.54
C GLU A 83 -0.09 -4.90 -9.96
N THR A 84 -1.36 -4.66 -10.28
CA THR A 84 -1.92 -4.93 -11.62
C THR A 84 -1.27 -4.01 -12.66
N THR A 85 -1.15 -2.72 -12.36
CA THR A 85 -0.49 -1.74 -13.24
C THR A 85 0.98 -2.12 -13.49
N ILE A 86 1.72 -2.54 -12.47
CA ILE A 86 3.10 -3.04 -12.64
C ILE A 86 3.13 -4.23 -13.61
N GLN A 87 2.20 -5.17 -13.49
CA GLN A 87 2.14 -6.33 -14.39
C GLN A 87 1.79 -5.92 -15.83
N GLU A 88 0.89 -4.96 -16.03
CA GLU A 88 0.52 -4.44 -17.34
C GLU A 88 1.70 -3.71 -18.00
N LEU A 89 2.40 -2.86 -17.25
CA LEU A 89 3.61 -2.18 -17.73
C LEU A 89 4.73 -3.18 -18.09
N LYS A 90 4.93 -4.22 -17.27
CA LYS A 90 5.88 -5.31 -17.58
C LYS A 90 5.48 -6.11 -18.82
N LYS A 91 4.18 -6.24 -19.13
CA LYS A 91 3.72 -6.86 -20.38
C LYS A 91 3.97 -5.94 -21.58
N LEU A 92 3.66 -4.65 -21.45
CA LEU A 92 3.90 -3.65 -22.49
C LEU A 92 5.38 -3.58 -22.87
N LEU A 93 6.28 -3.60 -21.88
CA LEU A 93 7.72 -3.64 -22.09
C LEU A 93 8.14 -4.83 -22.98
N LYS A 94 7.59 -6.02 -22.73
CA LYS A 94 7.88 -7.24 -23.51
C LYS A 94 7.32 -7.22 -24.93
N THR A 95 6.37 -6.33 -25.22
CA THR A 95 5.78 -6.18 -26.56
C THR A 95 6.45 -5.11 -27.40
N LEU A 96 7.37 -4.34 -26.82
CA LEU A 96 8.17 -3.39 -27.60
C LEU A 96 9.11 -4.15 -28.53
N PRO A 97 9.20 -3.77 -29.81
CA PRO A 97 10.19 -4.33 -30.72
C PRO A 97 11.59 -3.98 -30.23
N GLU A 98 12.50 -4.97 -30.21
CA GLU A 98 13.93 -4.71 -30.05
C GLU A 98 14.36 -3.81 -31.22
N ASP A 99 15.03 -2.70 -30.91
CA ASP A 99 15.49 -1.74 -31.93
C ASP A 99 16.55 -2.46 -32.79
N ASP A 100 16.14 -2.96 -33.96
CA ASP A 100 16.96 -3.68 -34.94
C ASP A 100 17.89 -2.71 -35.71
N GLN A 101 18.36 -1.65 -35.04
CA GLN A 101 19.38 -0.74 -35.58
C GLN A 101 20.76 -1.30 -35.24
N SER A 102 21.24 -2.16 -36.14
CA SER A 102 22.66 -2.34 -36.38
C SER A 102 23.30 -0.95 -36.52
N TYR A 103 24.11 -0.54 -35.53
CA TYR A 103 25.00 0.62 -35.65
C TYR A 103 26.07 0.32 -36.71
N ILE A 104 25.71 0.44 -37.98
CA ILE A 104 26.64 0.51 -39.10
C ILE A 104 26.37 1.86 -39.77
N ASP A 105 27.25 2.82 -39.46
CA ASP A 105 28.08 3.49 -40.46
C ASP A 105 29.38 3.97 -39.78
#